data_AF-A0A268U1L9-F1
#
_entry.id   AF-A0A268U1L9-F1
#
_cell.length_a   1.000
_cell.length_b   1.000
_cell.length_c   1.000
_cell.angle_alpha   90.00
_cell.angle_beta   90.00
_cell.angle_gamma   90.00
#
_symmetry.space_group_name_H-M   'P 1'
#
loop_
_entity.id
_entity.type
_entity.pdbx_description
1 polymer ?
#
loop_
_entity_poly.entity_id
_entity_poly.type
_entity_poly.pdbx_seq_one_letter_code
_entity_poly.pdbx_strand_id
1 'polypeptide(L)'
;MVANIDYFYNFDKMFGAYVGIGLGYFDYSGSFNIANLADFGISGGSFALPINVGFNFNVNESNTISLGAKVPVLGTDVNVLLHKKFKPCKMALVQALQANLQMVD
;
A
#
# COMPACT_ATOMS: atom_id res chain seq x y z
N MET A 1 2.89 8.60 -1.09
CA MET A 1 3.79 9.76 -0.83
C MET A 1 3.71 10.14 0.64
N VAL A 2 4.79 10.61 1.27
CA VAL A 2 4.79 11.01 2.69
C VAL A 2 5.46 12.36 2.86
N ALA A 3 4.79 13.29 3.54
CA ALA A 3 5.33 14.57 3.98
C ALA A 3 5.57 14.52 5.49
N ASN A 4 6.70 15.06 5.96
CA ASN A 4 7.12 15.01 7.36
C ASN A 4 7.53 16.42 7.82
N ILE A 5 7.06 16.81 9.00
CA ILE A 5 7.51 18.00 9.73
C ILE A 5 8.12 17.49 11.02
N ASP A 6 9.44 17.51 11.08
CA ASP A 6 10.20 16.99 12.21
C ASP A 6 10.88 18.15 12.97
N TYR A 7 10.68 18.18 14.28
CA TYR A 7 11.34 19.11 15.18
C TYR A 7 12.54 18.42 15.82
N PHE A 8 13.71 19.03 15.65
CA PHE A 8 14.98 18.51 16.15
C PHE A 8 15.43 19.29 17.37
N TYR A 9 15.76 18.58 18.44
CA TYR A 9 16.35 19.15 19.65
C TYR A 9 17.72 18.51 19.90
N ASN A 10 18.77 19.32 19.91
CA ASN A 10 20.12 18.86 20.23
C ASN A 10 20.38 19.14 21.71
N PHE A 11 20.52 18.08 22.52
CA PHE A 11 20.88 18.22 23.94
C PHE A 11 22.39 18.42 24.10
N ASP A 12 23.18 17.85 23.19
CA ASP A 12 24.64 17.96 23.14
C ASP A 12 25.11 18.06 21.68
N LYS A 13 26.37 18.41 21.44
CA LYS A 13 26.98 18.46 20.09
C LYS A 13 26.91 17.11 19.38
N MET A 14 26.99 16.02 20.13
CA MET A 14 26.97 14.65 19.62
C MET A 14 25.58 13.99 19.63
N PHE A 15 24.63 14.47 20.42
CA PHE A 15 23.34 13.80 20.63
C PHE A 15 22.17 14.77 20.50
N GLY A 16 21.19 14.38 19.70
CA GLY A 16 19.89 15.03 19.59
C GLY A 16 18.75 14.02 19.64
N ALA A 17 17.54 14.52 19.83
CA ALA A 17 16.31 13.79 19.56
C ALA A 17 15.47 14.56 18.57
N TYR A 18 14.53 13.86 17.94
CA TYR A 18 13.55 14.47 17.09
C TYR A 18 12.17 13.90 17.37
N VAL A 19 11.19 14.78 17.30
CA VAL A 19 9.78 14.43 17.30
C VAL A 19 9.13 15.16 16.14
N GLY A 20 8.34 14.45 15.36
CA GLY A 20 7.71 15.00 14.18
C GLY A 20 6.36 14.40 13.91
N ILE A 21 5.58 15.12 13.14
CA ILE A 21 4.32 14.64 12.62
C ILE A 21 4.47 14.52 11.11
N GLY A 22 3.88 13.48 10.54
CA GLY A 22 3.82 13.28 9.11
C GLY A 22 2.39 13.13 8.63
N LEU A 23 2.23 13.32 7.34
CA LEU A 23 1.04 12.98 6.58
C LEU A 23 1.47 12.11 5.41
N GLY A 24 0.96 10.90 5.37
CA GLY A 24 1.23 9.91 4.33
C GLY A 24 -0.03 9.57 3.56
N TYR A 25 0.16 9.27 2.28
CA TYR A 25 -0.82 8.60 1.45
C TYR A 25 -0.20 7.31 0.91
N PHE A 26 -0.91 6.21 1.10
CA PHE A 26 -0.52 4.85 0.72
C PHE A 26 -1.51 4.33 -0.32
N ASP A 27 -1.02 4.05 -1.53
CA ASP A 27 -1.77 3.28 -2.52
C ASP A 27 -1.38 1.81 -2.39
N TYR A 28 -2.36 0.93 -2.40
CA TYR A 28 -2.15 -0.51 -2.49
C TYR A 28 -2.93 -1.08 -3.67
N SER A 29 -2.26 -1.95 -4.42
CA SER A 29 -2.87 -2.72 -5.49
C SER A 29 -2.31 -4.14 -5.46
N GLY A 30 -3.17 -5.12 -5.34
CA GLY A 30 -2.84 -6.54 -5.38
C GLY A 30 -3.87 -7.29 -6.21
N SER A 31 -3.46 -8.40 -6.82
CA SER A 31 -4.37 -9.27 -7.56
C SER A 31 -4.09 -10.72 -7.16
N PHE A 32 -5.15 -11.44 -6.82
CA PHE A 32 -5.09 -12.84 -6.43
C PHE A 32 -5.86 -13.66 -7.46
N ASN A 33 -5.14 -14.59 -8.10
CA ASN A 33 -5.75 -15.56 -9.00
C ASN A 33 -5.94 -16.88 -8.25
N ILE A 34 -7.19 -17.28 -8.06
CA ILE A 34 -7.50 -18.61 -7.50
C ILE A 34 -7.72 -19.55 -8.68
N ALA A 35 -6.67 -20.30 -9.03
CA ALA A 35 -6.69 -21.46 -9.93
C ALA A 35 -7.60 -21.32 -11.16
N ASN A 36 -7.46 -20.23 -11.93
CA ASN A 36 -8.27 -19.92 -13.14
C ASN A 36 -9.79 -19.80 -12.93
N LEU A 37 -10.29 -19.87 -11.70
CA LEU A 37 -11.73 -19.84 -11.40
C LEU A 37 -12.23 -18.42 -11.14
N ALA A 38 -11.40 -17.57 -10.53
CA ALA A 38 -11.73 -16.16 -10.30
C ALA A 38 -10.46 -15.32 -10.12
N ASP A 39 -10.52 -14.10 -10.64
CA ASP A 39 -9.50 -13.06 -10.44
C ASP A 39 -10.07 -12.01 -9.49
N PHE A 40 -9.42 -11.83 -8.34
CA PHE A 40 -9.79 -10.86 -7.32
C PHE A 40 -8.74 -9.76 -7.27
N GLY A 41 -9.09 -8.59 -7.77
CA GLY A 41 -8.31 -7.37 -7.61
C GLY A 41 -8.68 -6.65 -6.31
N ILE A 42 -7.68 -6.33 -5.50
CA ILE A 42 -7.79 -5.43 -4.36
C ILE A 42 -6.98 -4.19 -4.73
N SER A 43 -7.66 -3.07 -4.90
CA SER A 43 -7.02 -1.76 -5.07
C SER A 43 -7.62 -0.81 -4.05
N GLY A 44 -6.82 0.11 -3.54
CA GLY A 44 -7.30 1.10 -2.59
C GLY A 44 -6.22 2.11 -2.23
N GLY A 45 -6.66 3.17 -1.57
CA GLY A 45 -5.81 4.22 -1.05
C GLY A 45 -6.07 4.41 0.44
N SER A 46 -5.09 4.90 1.18
CA SER A 46 -5.26 5.28 2.58
C SER A 46 -4.42 6.49 2.94
N PHE A 47 -5.02 7.46 3.63
CA PHE A 47 -4.24 8.50 4.31
C PHE A 47 -3.89 8.04 5.71
N ALA A 48 -2.64 8.25 6.10
CA ALA A 48 -2.16 8.02 7.45
C ALA A 48 -1.47 9.24 8.04
N LEU A 49 -1.66 9.45 9.34
CA LEU A 49 -0.95 10.46 10.12
C LEU A 49 0.08 9.78 11.04
N PRO A 50 1.33 9.60 10.60
CA PRO A 50 2.38 9.07 11.45
C PRO A 50 2.98 10.12 12.39
N ILE A 51 3.31 9.72 13.61
CA ILE A 51 4.24 10.44 14.48
C ILE A 51 5.62 9.80 14.34
N ASN A 52 6.65 10.62 14.11
CA ASN A 52 8.04 10.21 14.05
C ASN A 52 8.70 10.58 15.38
N VAL A 53 9.38 9.63 16.00
CA VAL A 53 10.22 9.90 17.17
C VAL A 53 11.54 9.19 17.02
N GLY A 54 12.63 9.84 17.41
CA GLY A 54 13.93 9.21 17.35
C GLY A 54 15.05 10.03 17.95
N PHE A 55 16.24 9.47 17.84
CA PHE A 55 17.48 10.03 18.31
C PHE A 55 18.43 10.23 17.14
N ASN A 56 19.23 11.28 17.21
CA ASN A 56 20.27 11.61 16.28
C ASN A 56 21.61 11.56 16.99
N PHE A 57 22.57 10.89 16.36
CA PHE A 57 23.95 10.85 16.79
C PHE A 57 24.83 11.54 15.75
N ASN A 58 25.41 12.68 16.11
CA ASN A 58 26.31 13.42 15.25
C ASN A 58 27.73 12.86 15.43
N VAL A 59 28.22 12.15 14.42
CA VAL A 59 29.58 11.56 14.41
C VAL A 59 30.62 12.64 14.14
N ASN A 60 30.27 13.65 13.34
CA ASN A 60 31.08 14.83 13.01
C ASN A 60 30.14 15.98 12.59
N GLU A 61 30.69 17.15 12.29
CA GLU A 61 29.94 18.33 11.82
C GLU A 61 29.11 18.07 10.53
N SER A 62 29.52 17.08 9.73
CA SER A 62 28.87 16.75 8.45
C SER A 62 28.15 15.40 8.41
N ASN A 63 28.25 14.59 9.47
CA ASN A 63 27.71 13.23 9.48
C ASN A 63 26.83 13.00 10.71
N THR A 64 25.55 12.74 10.46
CA THR A 64 24.55 12.44 11.48
C THR A 64 23.94 11.07 11.19
N ILE A 65 23.93 10.21 12.19
CA ILE A 65 23.22 8.93 12.18
C ILE A 65 21.90 9.14 12.91
N SER A 66 20.79 8.96 12.21
CA SER A 66 19.44 9.08 12.77
C SER A 66 18.82 7.70 12.97
N LEU A 67 18.33 7.43 14.17
CA LEU A 67 17.60 6.22 14.52
C LEU A 67 16.26 6.61 15.12
N GLY A 68 15.17 6.15 14.52
CA GLY A 68 13.85 6.41 15.05
C GLY A 68 12.78 5.48 14.53
N ALA A 69 11.61 5.59 15.14
CA ALA A 69 10.44 4.84 14.82
C ALA A 69 9.35 5.76 14.28
N LYS A 70 8.60 5.24 13.32
CA LYS A 70 7.41 5.88 12.77
C LYS A 70 6.19 5.11 13.27
N VAL A 71 5.33 5.77 14.03
CA VAL A 71 4.10 5.19 14.57
C VAL A 71 2.91 5.78 13.83
N PRO A 72 2.17 5.00 13.02
CA PRO A 72 0.94 5.46 12.40
C PRO A 72 -0.14 5.62 13.49
N VAL A 73 -0.66 6.84 13.69
CA VAL A 73 -1.64 7.12 14.75
C VAL A 73 -3.07 7.06 14.25
N LEU A 74 -3.30 7.49 13.01
CA LEU A 74 -4.60 7.42 12.34
C LEU A 74 -4.39 6.94 10.92
N GLY A 75 -5.23 6.01 10.46
CA GLY A 75 -5.30 5.55 9.07
C GLY A 75 -6.76 5.59 8.63
N THR A 76 -7.01 6.12 7.43
CA THR A 76 -8.36 6.12 6.83
C THR A 76 -8.36 5.16 5.66
N ASP A 77 -9.23 4.15 5.68
CA ASP A 77 -9.40 3.26 4.54
C ASP A 77 -10.31 3.91 3.50
N VAL A 78 -9.77 4.16 2.31
CA VAL A 78 -10.59 4.58 1.16
C VAL A 78 -10.92 3.31 0.37
N ASN A 79 -12.12 2.76 0.60
CA ASN A 79 -12.59 1.53 -0.03
C ASN A 79 -12.80 1.76 -1.54
N VAL A 80 -11.88 1.26 -2.37
CA VAL A 80 -12.02 1.30 -3.83
C VAL A 80 -12.59 -0.05 -4.31
N LEU A 81 -13.85 0.07 -4.75
CA LEU A 81 -14.65 -0.82 -5.58
C LEU A 81 -14.01 -2.14 -6.02
N LEU A 82 -14.59 -3.26 -5.55
CA LEU A 82 -14.42 -4.60 -6.10
C LEU A 82 -14.73 -4.58 -7.62
N HIS A 83 -13.70 -4.58 -8.46
CA HIS A 83 -13.86 -4.83 -9.89
C HIS A 83 -14.12 -6.34 -10.10
N LYS A 84 -15.36 -6.78 -9.89
CA LYS A 84 -15.80 -8.11 -10.33
C LYS A 84 -15.85 -8.13 -11.86
N LYS A 85 -14.74 -8.44 -12.53
CA LYS A 85 -14.78 -8.94 -13.91
C LYS A 85 -15.28 -10.38 -13.88
N PHE A 86 -16.59 -10.57 -13.70
CA PHE A 86 -17.24 -11.81 -14.10
C PHE A 86 -17.08 -11.92 -15.63
N LYS A 87 -16.13 -12.74 -16.10
CA LYS A 87 -16.21 -13.24 -17.48
C LYS A 87 -17.45 -14.15 -17.51
N PRO A 88 -18.52 -13.80 -18.23
CA PRO A 88 -19.67 -14.69 -18.33
C PRO A 88 -19.23 -15.92 -19.12
N CYS A 89 -18.96 -17.02 -18.42
CA CYS A 89 -18.72 -18.35 -18.99
C CYS A 89 -20.03 -18.95 -19.57
N LYS A 90 -20.85 -18.12 -20.22
CA LYS A 90 -22.08 -18.52 -20.90
C LYS A 90 -21.87 -18.66 -22.41
N MET A 91 -20.93 -17.90 -22.99
CA MET A 91 -20.64 -17.97 -24.43
C MET A 91 -19.81 -19.20 -24.82
N ALA A 92 -18.88 -19.65 -23.97
CA ALA A 92 -18.04 -20.81 -24.26
C ALA A 92 -18.83 -22.13 -24.28
N LEU A 93 -19.81 -22.28 -23.39
CA LEU A 93 -20.65 -23.49 -23.33
C LEU A 93 -21.62 -23.57 -24.53
N VAL A 94 -22.18 -22.42 -24.97
CA VAL A 94 -23.07 -22.37 -26.14
C VAL A 94 -22.30 -22.65 -27.44
N GLN A 95 -21.08 -22.12 -27.57
CA GLN A 95 -20.22 -22.42 -28.74
C GLN A 95 -19.77 -23.88 -28.75
N ALA A 96 -19.43 -24.48 -27.61
CA ALA A 96 -19.08 -25.89 -27.52
C ALA A 96 -20.27 -26.83 -27.79
N LEU A 97 -21.50 -26.41 -27.45
CA LEU A 97 -22.71 -27.18 -27.73
C LEU A 97 -23.13 -27.07 -29.21
N GLN A 98 -23.00 -25.88 -29.83
CA GLN A 98 -23.24 -25.70 -31.27
C GLN A 98 -22.20 -26.43 -32.13
N ALA A 99 -20.94 -26.49 -31.70
CA ALA A 99 -19.89 -27.23 -32.40
C ALA A 99 -20.11 -28.75 -32.39
N ASN A 100 -20.67 -29.31 -31.31
CA ASN A 100 -20.99 -30.75 -31.25
C ASN A 100 -22.27 -31.11 -32.02
N LEU A 101 -23.20 -30.17 -32.21
CA LEU A 101 -24.42 -30.42 -33.00
C LEU A 101 -24.16 -30.39 -34.52
N GLN A 102 -23.10 -29.72 -34.98
CA GLN A 102 -22.69 -29.70 -36.40
C GLN A 102 -21.80 -30.88 -36.83
N MET A 103 -21.50 -31.81 -35.92
CA MET A 103 -20.78 -33.07 -36.24
C MET A 103 -21.72 -34.28 -36.31
N VAL A 104 -23.03 -34.06 -36.24
CA VAL A 104 -24.07 -35.09 -36.40
C VAL A 104 -24.92 -34.72 -37.63
N ASP A 105 -24.28 -34.71 -38.80
CA ASP A 105 -24.89 -34.80 -40.13
C ASP A 105 -23.85 -35.41 -41.09
#